data_AF-A0A661D4H6-F1
#
_entry.id   AF-A0A661D4H6-F1
#
_cell.length_a   1.000
_cell.length_b   1.000
_cell.length_c   1.000
_cell.angle_alpha   90.00
_cell.angle_beta   90.00
_cell.angle_gamma   90.00
#
_symmetry.space_group_name_H-M   'P 1'
#
loop_
_entity.id
_entity.type
_entity.pdbx_description
1 polymer ?
#
loop_
_entity_poly.entity_id
_entity_poly.type
_entity_poly.pdbx_seq_one_letter_code
_entity_poly.pdbx_strand_id
1 'polypeptide(L)'
;MGIDKIIKDLESIFKKDKIKKSHCEQLRDLLKELEKKERKLKSEIDFEKNKKKRKKIKIDLKIVQVQLRKGYSKFNSLKDC
;
A
#
# COMPACT_ATOMS: atom_id res chain seq x y z
N MET A 1 11.34 1.12 3.59
CA MET A 1 10.34 1.67 4.54
C MET A 1 9.45 0.56 5.10
N GLY A 2 8.92 0.70 6.33
CA GLY A 2 7.93 -0.22 6.94
C GLY A 2 6.54 -0.09 6.29
N ILE A 3 5.64 -1.07 6.44
CA ILE A 3 4.29 -1.02 5.83
C ILE A 3 3.53 0.19 6.38
N ASP A 4 3.64 0.39 7.70
CA ASP A 4 2.98 1.48 8.41
C ASP A 4 3.37 2.87 7.90
N LYS A 5 4.64 3.05 7.49
CA LYS A 5 5.11 4.32 6.95
C LYS A 5 4.45 4.64 5.62
N ILE A 6 4.39 3.66 4.70
CA ILE A 6 3.74 3.84 3.39
C ILE A 6 2.25 4.16 3.56
N ILE A 7 1.59 3.49 4.52
CA ILE A 7 0.17 3.76 4.83
C ILE A 7 -0.02 5.18 5.37
N LYS A 8 0.83 5.62 6.31
CA LYS A 8 0.78 7.00 6.83
C LYS A 8 1.01 8.05 5.74
N ASP A 9 1.96 7.80 4.85
CA ASP A 9 2.25 8.72 3.74
C ASP A 9 1.07 8.79 2.76
N LEU A 10 0.42 7.66 2.46
CA LEU A 10 -0.82 7.63 1.67
C LEU A 10 -1.97 8.39 2.34
N GLU A 11 -2.21 8.14 3.63
CA GLU A 11 -3.25 8.83 4.39
C GLU A 11 -3.00 10.34 4.45
N SER A 12 -1.74 10.76 4.57
CA SER A 12 -1.33 12.16 4.54
C SER A 12 -1.71 12.81 3.21
N ILE A 13 -1.46 12.14 2.08
CA ILE A 13 -1.88 12.63 0.76
C ILE A 13 -3.40 12.69 0.65
N PHE A 14 -4.12 11.68 1.16
CA PHE A 14 -5.59 11.64 1.09
C PHE A 14 -6.29 12.70 1.91
N LYS A 15 -5.65 13.21 2.97
CA LYS A 15 -6.17 14.28 3.82
C LYS A 15 -5.94 15.68 3.25
N LYS A 16 -5.19 15.84 2.15
CA LYS A 16 -4.96 17.15 1.56
C LYS A 16 -6.20 17.63 0.81
N ASP A 17 -6.60 18.88 1.08
CA ASP A 17 -7.74 19.52 0.40
C ASP A 17 -7.51 19.76 -1.09
N LYS A 18 -6.25 19.99 -1.49
CA LYS A 18 -5.84 20.18 -2.89
C LYS A 18 -4.76 19.19 -3.27
N ILE A 19 -5.07 18.32 -4.21
CA ILE A 19 -4.12 17.39 -4.82
C ILE A 19 -3.44 18.14 -5.98
N LYS A 20 -2.11 18.20 -5.96
CA LYS A 20 -1.29 18.75 -7.04
C LYS A 20 -0.77 17.59 -7.89
N LYS A 21 -0.32 17.88 -9.11
CA LYS A 21 0.31 16.88 -9.98
C LYS A 21 1.47 16.13 -9.30
N SER A 22 2.29 16.82 -8.49
CA SER A 22 3.35 16.19 -7.70
C SER A 22 2.83 15.18 -6.66
N HIS A 23 1.62 15.39 -6.13
CA HIS A 23 0.97 14.42 -5.23
C HIS A 23 0.51 13.17 -6.01
N CYS A 24 0.15 13.29 -7.29
CA CYS A 24 -0.20 12.14 -8.14
C CYS A 24 1.02 11.24 -8.38
N GLU A 25 2.19 11.83 -8.64
CA GLU A 25 3.44 11.10 -8.79
C GLU A 25 3.83 10.41 -7.48
N GLN A 26 3.78 11.13 -6.35
CA GLN A 26 4.01 10.56 -5.02
C GLN A 26 3.03 9.40 -4.73
N LEU A 27 1.75 9.58 -5.03
CA LEU A 27 0.73 8.54 -4.84
C LEU A 27 1.03 7.31 -5.70
N ARG A 28 1.41 7.51 -6.97
CA ARG A 28 1.79 6.41 -7.88
C ARG A 28 3.02 5.65 -7.36
N ASP A 29 4.02 6.35 -6.83
CA ASP A 29 5.22 5.72 -6.29
C ASP A 29 4.93 4.95 -5.00
N LEU A 30 4.12 5.50 -4.09
CA LEU A 30 3.69 4.80 -2.89
C LEU A 30 2.86 3.54 -3.21
N LEU A 31 2.01 3.59 -4.24
CA LEU A 31 1.27 2.42 -4.73
C LEU A 31 2.22 1.35 -5.27
N LYS A 32 3.22 1.72 -6.10
CA LYS A 32 4.25 0.78 -6.58
C LYS A 32 5.04 0.15 -5.43
N GLU A 33 5.37 0.92 -4.39
CA GLU A 33 6.04 0.37 -3.22
C GLU A 33 5.17 -0.64 -2.47
N LEU A 34 3.87 -0.38 -2.32
CA LEU A 34 2.92 -1.34 -1.74
C LEU A 34 2.79 -2.61 -2.57
N GLU A 35 2.72 -2.51 -3.90
CA GLU A 35 2.69 -3.68 -4.79
C GLU A 35 3.95 -4.53 -4.64
N LYS A 36 5.13 -3.90 -4.59
CA LYS A 36 6.39 -4.59 -4.34
C LYS A 36 6.37 -5.34 -3.01
N LYS A 37 5.74 -4.75 -1.99
CA LYS A 37 5.57 -5.36 -0.67
C LYS A 37 4.58 -6.51 -0.68
N GLU A 38 3.46 -6.35 -1.38
CA GLU A 38 2.48 -7.41 -1.57
C GLU A 38 3.13 -8.65 -2.17
N ARG A 39 3.93 -8.47 -3.23
CA ARG A 39 4.68 -9.57 -3.87
C ARG A 39 5.65 -10.23 -2.90
N LYS A 40 6.41 -9.46 -2.13
CA LYS A 40 7.32 -10.00 -1.11
C LYS A 40 6.59 -10.83 -0.05
N LEU A 41 5.49 -10.33 0.49
CA LEU A 41 4.69 -11.04 1.49
C LEU A 41 4.05 -12.31 0.91
N LYS A 42 3.62 -12.30 -0.37
CA LYS A 42 3.14 -13.48 -1.09
C LYS A 42 4.24 -14.52 -1.30
N SER A 43 5.48 -14.12 -1.55
CA SER A 43 6.58 -15.08 -1.59
C SER A 43 6.91 -15.61 -0.20
N GLU A 44 6.98 -14.74 0.81
CA GLU A 44 7.34 -15.11 2.18
C GLU A 44 6.35 -16.09 2.80
N ILE A 45 5.04 -15.92 2.55
CA ILE A 45 4.00 -16.81 3.06
C ILE A 45 4.07 -18.23 2.47
N ASP A 46 4.57 -18.39 1.24
CA ASP A 46 4.67 -19.68 0.55
C ASP A 46 5.81 -20.53 1.12
N PHE A 47 6.89 -19.89 1.56
CA PHE A 47 8.05 -20.56 2.16
C PHE A 47 8.00 -20.63 3.69
N GLU A 48 7.11 -19.89 4.36
CA GLU A 48 7.02 -19.84 5.83
C GLU A 48 6.33 -21.09 6.41
N LYS A 49 7.13 -21.92 7.09
CA LYS A 49 6.69 -23.16 7.77
C LYS A 49 6.06 -22.87 9.15
N ASN A 50 6.42 -21.77 9.80
CA ASN A 50 5.94 -21.43 11.12
C ASN A 50 4.50 -20.87 11.06
N LYS A 51 3.53 -21.61 11.63
CA LYS A 51 2.11 -21.24 11.64
C LYS A 51 1.85 -19.83 12.22
N LYS A 52 2.55 -19.42 13.28
CA LYS A 52 2.36 -18.10 13.92
C LYS A 52 2.85 -16.99 12.99
N LYS A 53 4.05 -17.14 12.43
CA LYS A 53 4.60 -16.17 11.46
C LYS A 53 3.75 -16.09 10.20
N ARG A 54 3.32 -17.23 9.67
CA ARG A 54 2.43 -17.30 8.50
C ARG A 54 1.11 -16.56 8.73
N LYS A 55 0.51 -16.66 9.92
CA LYS A 55 -0.68 -15.87 10.30
C LYS A 55 -0.40 -14.37 10.29
N LYS A 56 0.73 -13.93 10.84
CA LYS A 56 1.14 -12.51 10.84
C LYS A 56 1.31 -12.00 9.41
N ILE A 57 2.04 -12.72 8.56
CA ILE A 57 2.25 -12.38 7.15
C ILE A 57 0.90 -12.28 6.40
N LYS A 58 -0.07 -13.18 6.67
CA LYS A 58 -1.43 -13.07 6.11
C LYS A 58 -2.14 -11.79 6.49
N ILE A 59 -2.03 -11.37 7.74
CA ILE A 59 -2.64 -10.12 8.24
C ILE A 59 -1.99 -8.94 7.52
N ASP A 60 -0.66 -8.89 7.49
CA ASP A 60 0.10 -7.82 6.82
C ASP A 60 -0.25 -7.76 5.32
N LEU A 61 -0.35 -8.92 4.66
CA LEU A 61 -0.77 -9.03 3.27
C LEU A 61 -2.18 -8.46 3.06
N LYS A 62 -3.13 -8.79 3.94
CA LYS A 62 -4.50 -8.29 3.86
C LYS A 62 -4.56 -6.78 4.06
N ILE A 63 -3.76 -6.24 4.98
CA ILE A 63 -3.64 -4.79 5.19
C ILE A 63 -3.14 -4.12 3.91
N VAL A 64 -2.03 -4.62 3.33
CA VAL A 64 -1.46 -4.09 2.09
C VAL A 64 -2.49 -4.10 0.95
N GLN A 65 -3.23 -5.20 0.78
CA GLN A 65 -4.26 -5.34 -0.25
C GLN A 65 -5.41 -4.33 -0.09
N VAL A 66 -5.88 -4.13 1.15
CA VAL A 66 -6.93 -3.13 1.43
C VAL A 66 -6.43 -1.73 1.09
N GLN A 67 -5.17 -1.41 1.44
CA GLN A 67 -4.60 -0.10 1.19
C GLN A 67 -4.34 0.14 -0.30
N LEU A 68 -3.89 -0.86 -1.05
CA LEU A 68 -3.80 -0.80 -2.51
C LEU A 68 -5.17 -0.51 -3.14
N ARG A 69 -6.22 -1.25 -2.74
CA ARG A 69 -7.57 -1.04 -3.26
C ARG A 69 -8.06 0.38 -2.99
N LYS A 70 -7.92 0.86 -1.75
CA LYS A 70 -8.29 2.23 -1.37
C LYS A 70 -7.49 3.26 -2.15
N GLY A 71 -6.17 3.05 -2.27
CA GLY A 71 -5.30 3.99 -2.94
C GLY A 71 -5.53 4.08 -4.44
N TYR A 72 -5.77 2.96 -5.14
CA TYR A 72 -6.18 2.99 -6.55
C TYR A 72 -7.56 3.60 -6.74
N SER A 73 -8.52 3.30 -5.85
CA SER A 73 -9.84 3.93 -5.92
C SER A 73 -9.74 5.44 -5.78
N LYS A 74 -8.88 5.94 -4.88
CA LYS A 74 -8.63 7.38 -4.74
C LYS A 74 -7.87 7.93 -5.94
N PHE A 75 -6.81 7.27 -6.38
CA PHE A 75 -6.03 7.65 -7.56
C PHE A 75 -6.93 7.84 -8.79
N ASN A 76 -7.80 6.87 -9.08
CA ASN A 76 -8.74 6.94 -10.20
C ASN A 76 -9.83 8.00 -10.04
N SER A 77 -10.16 8.40 -8.81
CA SER A 77 -11.13 9.48 -8.54
C SER A 77 -10.54 10.88 -8.72
N LEU A 78 -9.21 11.00 -8.74
CA LEU A 78 -8.53 12.27 -8.92
C LEU A 78 -8.48 12.57 -10.41
N LYS A 79 -9.36 13.47 -10.87
CA LYS A 79 -9.42 13.92 -12.27
C LYS A 79 -8.16 14.66 -12.74
N ASP A 80 -7.38 15.16 -11.79
CA ASP A 80 -6.14 15.91 -12.01
C ASP A 80 -4.88 15.02 -11.94
N CYS A 81 -5.09 13.71 -11.78
CA CYS A 81 -4.13 12.63 -11.98
C CYS A 81 -4.57 11.81 -13.22
#